data_AF-A0A6C0TVA5-F1
#
_entry.id   AF-A0A6C0TVA5-F1
#
_cell.length_a   1.000
_cell.length_b   1.000
_cell.length_c   1.000
_cell.angle_alpha   90.00
_cell.angle_beta   90.00
_cell.angle_gamma   90.00
#
_symmetry.space_group_name_H-M   'P 1'
#
loop_
_entity.id
_entity.type
_entity.pdbx_description
1 polymer ?
#
loop_
_entity_poly.entity_id
_entity_poly.type
_entity_poly.pdbx_seq_one_letter_code
_entity_poly.pdbx_strand_id
1 'polypeptide(L)'
;MVAPRQWRLAVVQTCAGLIGVLLFTLLFHLIPAWLDISPDLRDSLRTSLSGRESIWLLAWEMAKENPWLGVGPMHYAATYNPVAAHPHQVILQWVAEWGTPATLMALCLGVWGMWFGLSRLRQGEVDNISAALWLSIAGALILAQVDGVFVMPYTETWLAILIGLAIAKWSNPKPTPSAQRVFFRVLAIPVILILGNVLINEAPTVPEDSEAHMSKHHTGWTPRFWAQGWIPMDGVDGVK
;
A
#
# COMPACT_ATOMS: atom_id res chain seq x y z
N MET A 1 -29.02 28.70 -13.39
CA MET A 1 -28.31 29.34 -12.25
C MET A 1 -27.19 28.42 -11.81
N VAL A 2 -25.96 28.72 -12.22
CA VAL A 2 -24.75 27.94 -11.88
C VAL A 2 -24.24 28.40 -10.52
N ALA A 3 -23.98 27.47 -9.61
CA ALA A 3 -23.72 27.75 -8.20
C ALA A 3 -22.45 28.61 -7.98
N PRO A 4 -22.50 29.73 -7.24
CA PRO A 4 -21.37 30.65 -7.01
C PRO A 4 -20.20 30.08 -6.19
N ARG A 5 -20.17 28.78 -5.90
CA ARG A 5 -19.22 28.14 -4.98
C ARG A 5 -18.07 27.42 -5.69
N GLN A 6 -18.23 27.08 -6.98
CA GLN A 6 -17.24 26.29 -7.74
C GLN A 6 -16.10 27.14 -8.33
N TRP A 7 -16.33 28.43 -8.62
CA TRP A 7 -15.29 29.30 -9.20
C TRP A 7 -14.12 29.52 -8.24
N ARG A 8 -14.38 29.59 -6.92
CA ARG A 8 -13.31 29.70 -5.91
C ARG A 8 -12.40 28.48 -5.89
N LEU A 9 -12.99 27.29 -6.03
CA LEU A 9 -12.22 26.04 -6.14
C LEU A 9 -11.41 26.02 -7.43
N ALA A 10 -11.99 26.44 -8.56
CA ALA A 10 -11.27 26.56 -9.81
C ALA A 10 -10.08 27.52 -9.69
N VAL A 11 -10.29 28.72 -9.11
CA VAL A 11 -9.21 29.68 -8.85
C VAL A 11 -8.13 29.10 -7.95
N VAL A 12 -8.48 28.42 -6.86
CA VAL A 12 -7.51 27.78 -5.96
C VAL A 12 -6.70 26.71 -6.70
N GLN A 13 -7.35 25.84 -7.47
CA GLN A 13 -6.67 24.79 -8.25
C GLN A 13 -5.77 25.39 -9.34
N THR A 14 -6.21 26.45 -10.02
CA THR A 14 -5.40 27.15 -11.01
C THR A 14 -4.18 27.82 -10.35
N CYS A 15 -4.37 28.54 -9.23
CA CYS A 15 -3.25 29.13 -8.50
C CYS A 15 -2.27 28.07 -7.99
N ALA A 16 -2.77 26.96 -7.45
CA ALA A 16 -1.93 25.84 -7.03
C ALA A 16 -1.15 25.23 -8.21
N GLY A 17 -1.80 25.05 -9.37
CA GLY A 17 -1.15 24.60 -10.59
C GLY A 17 -0.06 25.55 -11.08
N LEU A 18 -0.31 26.85 -11.08
CA LEU A 18 0.67 27.88 -11.45
C LEU A 18 1.86 27.91 -10.49
N ILE A 19 1.61 27.81 -9.17
CA ILE A 19 2.66 27.69 -8.16
C ILE A 19 3.47 26.41 -8.40
N GLY A 20 2.81 25.29 -8.71
CA GLY A 20 3.47 24.04 -9.07
C GLY A 20 4.40 24.18 -10.27
N VAL A 21 3.94 24.84 -11.35
CA VAL A 21 4.76 25.12 -12.54
C VAL A 21 5.94 26.03 -12.21
N LEU A 22 5.73 27.08 -11.41
CA LEU A 22 6.78 27.98 -10.96
C LEU A 22 7.83 27.23 -10.15
N LEU A 23 7.41 26.43 -9.15
CA LEU A 23 8.30 25.63 -8.32
C LEU A 23 9.05 24.57 -9.13
N PHE A 24 8.38 23.88 -10.05
CA PHE A 24 9.02 22.94 -10.95
C PHE A 24 10.12 23.60 -11.78
N THR A 25 9.83 24.76 -12.37
CA THR A 25 10.79 25.51 -13.19
C THR A 25 11.98 25.99 -12.34
N LEU A 26 11.69 26.52 -11.14
CA LEU A 26 12.71 26.99 -10.22
C LEU A 26 13.64 25.85 -9.78
N LEU A 27 13.07 24.74 -9.30
CA LEU A 27 13.81 23.63 -8.67
C LEU A 27 14.52 22.72 -9.69
N PHE A 28 13.93 22.49 -10.87
CA PHE A 28 14.46 21.53 -11.84
C PHE A 28 15.18 22.18 -13.04
N HIS A 29 15.03 23.48 -13.26
CA HIS A 29 15.71 24.18 -14.36
C HIS A 29 16.61 25.33 -13.85
N LEU A 30 16.05 26.33 -13.15
CA LEU A 30 16.80 27.54 -12.81
C LEU A 30 17.89 27.31 -11.77
N ILE A 31 17.58 26.60 -10.67
CA ILE A 31 18.55 26.31 -9.60
C ILE A 31 19.66 25.38 -10.11
N PRO A 32 19.37 24.25 -10.80
CA PRO A 32 20.42 23.41 -11.36
C PRO A 32 21.32 24.16 -12.36
N ALA A 33 20.72 24.98 -13.24
CA ALA A 33 21.50 25.80 -14.17
C ALA A 33 22.38 26.84 -13.46
N TRP A 34 21.89 27.46 -12.39
CA TRP A 34 22.67 28.41 -11.59
C TRP A 34 23.81 27.73 -10.82
N LEU A 35 23.62 26.48 -10.40
CA LEU A 35 24.62 25.67 -9.70
C LEU A 35 25.56 24.90 -10.64
N ASP A 36 25.40 25.05 -11.96
CA ASP A 36 26.11 24.26 -12.99
C ASP A 36 25.96 22.74 -12.79
N ILE A 37 24.81 22.32 -12.24
CA ILE A 37 24.43 20.92 -12.10
C ILE A 37 23.68 20.55 -13.38
N SER A 38 24.24 19.65 -14.19
CA SER A 38 23.51 19.06 -15.31
C SER A 38 22.38 18.18 -14.76
N PRO A 39 21.10 18.55 -14.92
CA PRO A 39 20.02 17.67 -14.48
C PRO A 39 20.00 16.43 -15.38
N ASP A 40 20.17 15.24 -14.78
CA ASP A 40 19.83 13.98 -15.44
C ASP A 40 18.29 13.94 -15.56
N LEU A 41 17.76 14.56 -16.61
CA LEU A 41 16.35 14.50 -16.96
C LEU A 41 16.05 13.07 -17.44
N ARG A 42 15.92 12.14 -16.49
CA ARG A 42 15.38 10.83 -16.79
C ARG A 42 13.97 11.01 -17.30
N ASP A 43 13.76 10.62 -18.55
CA ASP A 43 12.45 10.70 -19.18
C ASP A 43 11.47 9.84 -18.36
N SER A 44 10.63 10.51 -17.58
CA SER A 44 9.73 9.89 -16.62
C SER A 44 8.37 9.61 -17.26
N LEU A 45 8.14 10.07 -18.49
CA LEU A 45 6.97 9.76 -19.29
C LEU A 45 7.08 8.33 -19.82
N ARG A 46 6.70 7.38 -18.97
CA ARG A 46 6.57 5.97 -19.34
C ARG A 46 5.20 5.74 -19.98
N THR A 47 5.19 5.37 -21.25
CA THR A 47 3.99 4.90 -21.96
C THR A 47 3.79 3.40 -21.87
N SER A 48 4.78 2.67 -21.34
CA SER A 48 4.70 1.22 -21.10
C SER A 48 4.12 0.90 -19.72
N LEU A 49 3.67 -0.34 -19.55
CA LEU A 49 3.16 -0.89 -18.28
C LEU A 49 4.24 -1.03 -17.20
N SER A 50 5.50 -0.72 -17.50
CA SER A 50 6.67 -0.86 -16.61
C SER A 50 6.87 -2.31 -16.12
N GLY A 51 6.64 -3.30 -16.98
CA GLY A 51 6.78 -4.72 -16.65
C GLY A 51 5.56 -5.32 -15.94
N ARG A 52 4.49 -4.55 -15.70
CA ARG A 52 3.29 -5.04 -15.01
C ARG A 52 2.63 -6.23 -15.72
N GLU A 53 2.74 -6.30 -17.04
CA GLU A 53 2.25 -7.40 -17.85
C GLU A 53 2.77 -8.77 -17.40
N SER A 54 4.07 -8.90 -17.08
CA SER A 54 4.64 -10.19 -16.68
C SER A 54 4.20 -10.58 -15.27
N ILE A 55 4.17 -9.62 -14.35
CA ILE A 55 3.78 -9.87 -12.96
C ILE A 55 2.28 -10.12 -12.82
N TRP A 56 1.45 -9.50 -13.66
CA TRP A 56 0.02 -9.77 -13.71
C TRP A 56 -0.28 -11.14 -14.32
N LEU A 57 0.42 -11.52 -15.39
CA LEU A 57 0.31 -12.86 -15.96
C LEU A 57 0.71 -13.92 -14.94
N LEU A 58 1.82 -13.74 -14.22
CA LEU A 58 2.23 -14.67 -13.16
C LEU A 58 1.16 -14.82 -12.07
N ALA A 59 0.60 -13.72 -11.58
CA ALA A 59 -0.46 -13.76 -10.56
C ALA A 59 -1.71 -14.47 -11.09
N TRP A 60 -2.05 -14.23 -12.36
CA TRP A 60 -3.18 -14.87 -13.01
C TRP A 60 -2.97 -16.39 -13.19
N GLU A 61 -1.78 -16.84 -13.56
CA GLU A 61 -1.45 -18.26 -13.64
C GLU A 61 -1.56 -18.93 -12.26
N MET A 62 -0.97 -18.33 -11.21
CA MET A 62 -1.11 -18.82 -9.83
C MET A 62 -2.57 -18.96 -9.39
N ALA A 63 -3.40 -17.97 -9.75
CA ALA A 63 -4.83 -17.97 -9.45
C ALA A 63 -5.60 -19.06 -10.20
N LYS A 64 -5.26 -19.33 -11.47
CA LYS A 64 -5.88 -20.41 -12.25
C LYS A 64 -5.51 -21.79 -11.72
N GLU A 65 -4.27 -21.97 -11.28
CA GLU A 65 -3.78 -23.22 -10.72
C GLU A 65 -4.34 -23.48 -9.32
N ASN A 66 -4.60 -22.42 -8.54
CA ASN A 66 -5.04 -22.51 -7.13
C ASN A 66 -6.29 -21.66 -6.84
N PRO A 67 -7.43 -21.87 -7.55
CA PRO A 67 -8.54 -20.92 -7.57
C PRO A 67 -9.32 -20.82 -6.25
N TRP A 68 -9.23 -21.83 -5.39
CA TRP A 68 -10.05 -21.93 -4.17
C TRP A 68 -9.38 -21.35 -2.93
N LEU A 69 -8.12 -21.67 -2.68
CA LEU A 69 -7.39 -21.25 -1.48
C LEU A 69 -6.18 -20.38 -1.78
N GLY A 70 -5.85 -20.19 -3.07
CA GLY A 70 -4.62 -19.54 -3.50
C GLY A 70 -3.38 -20.40 -3.24
N VAL A 71 -2.23 -19.89 -3.68
CA VAL A 71 -0.91 -20.49 -3.43
C VAL A 71 -0.43 -20.32 -1.99
N GLY A 72 -1.13 -19.50 -1.19
CA GLY A 72 -0.75 -19.15 0.17
C GLY A 72 -0.13 -17.75 0.27
N PRO A 73 -0.16 -17.13 1.47
CA PRO A 73 0.42 -15.81 1.68
C PRO A 73 1.92 -15.81 1.36
N MET A 74 2.40 -14.71 0.78
CA MET A 74 3.81 -14.49 0.41
C MET A 74 4.37 -15.44 -0.65
N HIS A 75 3.57 -16.37 -1.20
CA HIS A 75 4.06 -17.32 -2.21
C HIS A 75 4.27 -16.68 -3.59
N TYR A 76 3.61 -15.54 -3.85
CA TYR A 76 3.95 -14.76 -5.04
C TYR A 76 5.41 -14.33 -5.00
N ALA A 77 5.82 -13.73 -3.87
CA ALA A 77 7.21 -13.34 -3.63
C ALA A 77 8.15 -14.55 -3.54
N ALA A 78 7.67 -15.75 -3.22
CA ALA A 78 8.51 -16.94 -3.25
C ALA A 78 8.87 -17.40 -4.68
N THR A 79 8.16 -16.91 -5.69
CA THR A 79 8.39 -17.29 -7.08
C THR A 79 9.23 -16.24 -7.78
N TYR A 80 10.43 -16.65 -8.21
CA TYR A 80 11.36 -15.76 -8.89
C TYR A 80 10.74 -15.17 -10.17
N ASN A 81 10.81 -13.85 -10.27
CA ASN A 81 10.63 -13.12 -11.51
C ASN A 81 11.51 -11.85 -11.47
N PRO A 82 12.00 -11.36 -12.62
CA PRO A 82 12.96 -10.26 -12.64
C PRO A 82 12.33 -8.87 -12.47
N VAL A 83 11.02 -8.78 -12.16
CA VAL A 83 10.28 -7.51 -12.23
C VAL A 83 9.86 -7.00 -10.86
N ALA A 84 9.11 -7.78 -10.07
CA ALA A 84 8.63 -7.34 -8.76
C ALA A 84 8.20 -8.50 -7.86
N ALA A 85 8.24 -8.28 -6.54
CA ALA A 85 7.82 -9.26 -5.53
C ALA A 85 6.29 -9.35 -5.36
N HIS A 86 5.52 -8.57 -6.13
CA HIS A 86 4.06 -8.53 -6.08
C HIS A 86 3.48 -7.92 -7.36
N PRO A 87 2.24 -8.28 -7.76
CA PRO A 87 1.60 -7.79 -8.99
C PRO A 87 1.25 -6.29 -9.03
N HIS A 88 1.38 -5.51 -7.95
CA HIS A 88 0.92 -4.10 -7.88
C HIS A 88 -0.59 -3.95 -8.22
N GLN A 89 -1.39 -4.97 -7.94
CA GLN A 89 -2.84 -4.97 -8.12
C GLN A 89 -3.43 -5.91 -7.08
N VAL A 90 -4.17 -5.35 -6.11
CA VAL A 90 -4.58 -6.07 -4.90
C VAL A 90 -5.53 -7.25 -5.17
N ILE A 91 -6.37 -7.16 -6.20
CA ILE A 91 -7.34 -8.22 -6.54
C ILE A 91 -6.61 -9.44 -7.09
N LEU A 92 -5.64 -9.24 -7.99
CA LEU A 92 -4.76 -10.25 -8.56
C LEU A 92 -3.90 -10.88 -7.47
N GLN A 93 -3.38 -10.07 -6.54
CA GLN A 93 -2.66 -10.58 -5.37
C GLN A 93 -3.55 -11.50 -4.52
N TRP A 94 -4.74 -11.04 -4.13
CA TRP A 94 -5.63 -11.82 -3.28
C TRP A 94 -6.12 -13.09 -3.95
N VAL A 95 -6.46 -13.05 -5.24
CA VAL A 95 -6.92 -14.26 -5.93
C VAL A 95 -5.77 -15.27 -6.11
N ALA A 96 -4.55 -14.79 -6.35
CA ALA A 96 -3.36 -15.65 -6.43
C ALA A 96 -3.03 -16.28 -5.07
N GLU A 97 -2.94 -15.49 -4.00
CA GLU A 97 -2.40 -15.93 -2.71
C GLU A 97 -3.45 -16.50 -1.74
N TRP A 98 -4.71 -16.06 -1.84
CA TRP A 98 -5.80 -16.44 -0.93
C TRP A 98 -7.02 -17.06 -1.63
N GLY A 99 -7.01 -17.10 -2.97
CA GLY A 99 -8.06 -17.70 -3.77
C GLY A 99 -9.31 -16.83 -3.93
N THR A 100 -10.21 -17.32 -4.78
CA THR A 100 -11.44 -16.63 -5.18
C THR A 100 -12.42 -16.37 -4.01
N PRO A 101 -12.70 -17.35 -3.12
CA PRO A 101 -13.64 -17.15 -2.01
C PRO A 101 -13.22 -16.02 -1.05
N ALA A 102 -11.94 -16.00 -0.64
CA ALA A 102 -11.41 -14.97 0.24
C ALA A 102 -11.43 -13.59 -0.45
N THR A 103 -11.04 -13.54 -1.73
CA THR A 103 -11.07 -12.32 -2.54
C THR A 103 -12.48 -11.75 -2.65
N LEU A 104 -13.48 -12.59 -2.97
CA LEU A 104 -14.87 -12.16 -3.05
C LEU A 104 -15.40 -11.65 -1.71
N MET A 105 -15.07 -12.32 -0.60
CA MET A 105 -15.45 -11.87 0.72
C MET A 105 -14.84 -10.49 1.05
N ALA A 106 -13.56 -10.28 0.76
CA ALA A 106 -12.90 -8.99 0.96
C ALA A 106 -13.51 -7.88 0.09
N LEU A 107 -13.81 -8.17 -1.18
CA LEU A 107 -14.48 -7.24 -2.09
C LEU A 107 -15.88 -6.88 -1.60
N CYS A 108 -16.68 -7.86 -1.19
CA CYS A 108 -18.01 -7.64 -0.64
C CYS A 108 -17.96 -6.77 0.62
N LEU A 109 -17.02 -7.03 1.54
CA LEU A 109 -16.82 -6.22 2.73
C LEU A 109 -16.39 -4.78 2.40
N GLY A 110 -15.46 -4.62 1.45
CA GLY A 110 -15.02 -3.30 0.98
C GLY A 110 -16.16 -2.50 0.36
N VAL A 111 -16.90 -3.10 -0.57
CA VAL A 111 -18.06 -2.46 -1.22
C VAL A 111 -19.14 -2.13 -0.19
N TRP A 112 -19.45 -3.06 0.71
CA TRP A 112 -20.44 -2.84 1.76
C TRP A 112 -20.03 -1.70 2.71
N GLY A 113 -18.78 -1.67 3.16
CA GLY A 113 -18.26 -0.60 4.03
C GLY A 113 -18.29 0.77 3.35
N MET A 114 -17.89 0.83 2.08
CA MET A 114 -17.90 2.08 1.30
C MET A 114 -19.33 2.55 1.01
N TRP A 115 -20.25 1.63 0.70
CA TRP A 115 -21.67 1.94 0.52
C TRP A 115 -22.30 2.45 1.81
N PHE A 116 -22.00 1.80 2.94
CA PHE A 116 -22.47 2.21 4.25
C PHE A 116 -21.96 3.62 4.60
N GLY A 117 -20.66 3.89 4.46
CA GLY A 117 -20.09 5.23 4.66
C GLY A 117 -20.73 6.29 3.75
N LEU A 118 -20.97 5.97 2.47
CA LEU A 118 -21.63 6.88 1.54
C LEU A 118 -23.08 7.17 1.94
N SER A 119 -23.82 6.16 2.38
CA SER A 119 -25.21 6.33 2.85
C SER A 119 -25.28 7.22 4.09
N ARG A 120 -24.32 7.10 5.02
CA ARG A 120 -24.18 8.00 6.18
C ARG A 120 -23.91 9.44 5.77
N LEU A 121 -22.98 9.66 4.84
CA LEU A 121 -22.67 10.99 4.32
C LEU A 121 -23.85 11.68 3.65
N ARG A 122 -24.81 10.90 3.11
CA ARG A 122 -26.02 11.42 2.48
C ARG A 122 -27.16 11.73 3.46
N GLN A 123 -27.08 11.26 4.71
CA GLN A 123 -28.20 11.28 5.67
C GLN A 123 -28.12 12.37 6.75
N GLY A 124 -27.45 13.49 6.49
CA GLY A 124 -27.39 14.59 7.47
C GLY A 124 -26.56 15.77 6.98
N GLU A 125 -26.12 16.62 7.91
CA GLU A 125 -25.10 17.62 7.62
C GLU A 125 -23.76 16.95 7.29
N VAL A 126 -23.07 17.44 6.27
CA VAL A 126 -21.82 16.86 5.79
C VAL A 126 -20.73 17.06 6.85
N ASP A 127 -20.42 15.99 7.57
CA ASP A 127 -19.24 15.94 8.44
C ASP A 127 -17.97 15.84 7.58
N ASN A 128 -17.20 16.93 7.53
CA ASN A 128 -15.97 17.03 6.74
C ASN A 128 -14.98 15.89 7.06
N ILE A 129 -14.91 15.43 8.31
CA ILE A 129 -14.02 14.33 8.70
C ILE A 129 -14.50 13.03 8.07
N SER A 130 -15.80 12.72 8.16
CA SER A 130 -16.36 11.53 7.52
C SER A 130 -16.19 11.56 5.99
N ALA A 131 -16.32 12.73 5.36
CA ALA A 131 -16.10 12.88 3.92
C ALA A 131 -14.62 12.66 3.55
N ALA A 132 -13.70 13.22 4.34
CA ALA A 132 -12.26 13.02 4.15
C ALA A 132 -11.85 11.56 4.35
N LEU A 133 -12.38 10.87 5.36
CA LEU A 133 -12.15 9.45 5.59
C LEU A 133 -12.64 8.61 4.40
N TRP A 134 -13.86 8.87 3.92
CA TRP A 134 -14.42 8.16 2.79
C TRP A 134 -13.57 8.35 1.52
N LEU A 135 -13.19 9.60 1.21
CA LEU A 135 -12.33 9.92 0.07
C LEU A 135 -10.94 9.29 0.20
N SER A 136 -10.36 9.27 1.40
CA SER A 136 -9.04 8.69 1.64
C SER A 136 -9.04 7.17 1.44
N ILE A 137 -10.06 6.47 1.97
CA ILE A 137 -10.21 5.02 1.79
C ILE A 137 -10.52 4.69 0.33
N ALA A 138 -11.41 5.45 -0.32
CA ALA A 138 -11.70 5.28 -1.74
C ALA A 138 -10.43 5.47 -2.59
N GLY A 139 -9.66 6.53 -2.31
CA GLY A 139 -8.39 6.80 -2.97
C GLY A 139 -7.38 5.68 -2.78
N ALA A 140 -7.25 5.14 -1.57
CA ALA A 140 -6.38 4.01 -1.27
C ALA A 140 -6.80 2.73 -2.01
N LEU A 141 -8.10 2.42 -2.06
CA LEU A 141 -8.63 1.25 -2.79
C LEU A 141 -8.44 1.36 -4.31
N ILE A 142 -8.55 2.56 -4.86
CA ILE A 142 -8.27 2.84 -6.28
C ILE A 142 -6.77 2.72 -6.55
N LEU A 143 -5.92 3.32 -5.70
CA LEU A 143 -4.47 3.23 -5.81
C LEU A 143 -3.99 1.77 -5.74
N ALA A 144 -4.63 0.95 -4.90
CA ALA A 144 -4.35 -0.49 -4.79
C ALA A 144 -4.57 -1.30 -6.07
N GLN A 145 -5.21 -0.73 -7.10
CA GLN A 145 -5.36 -1.38 -8.40
C GLN A 145 -4.14 -1.17 -9.32
N VAL A 146 -3.20 -0.29 -8.95
CA VAL A 146 -2.03 0.03 -9.78
C VAL A 146 -0.72 0.08 -8.98
N ASP A 147 -0.80 -0.08 -7.66
CA ASP A 147 0.32 -0.05 -6.74
C ASP A 147 0.21 -1.07 -5.58
N GLY A 148 1.35 -1.44 -5.00
CA GLY A 148 1.50 -2.42 -3.92
C GLY A 148 1.14 -1.91 -2.54
N VAL A 149 0.07 -1.12 -2.38
CA VAL A 149 -0.26 -0.50 -1.08
C VAL A 149 -0.82 -1.46 -0.03
N PHE A 150 -1.14 -2.70 -0.42
CA PHE A 150 -1.62 -3.78 0.45
C PHE A 150 -0.54 -4.81 0.77
N VAL A 151 0.72 -4.48 0.53
CA VAL A 151 1.87 -5.32 0.92
C VAL A 151 2.94 -4.50 1.65
N MET A 152 2.73 -3.18 1.79
CA MET A 152 3.67 -2.28 2.44
C MET A 152 3.17 -1.98 3.86
N PRO A 153 3.91 -2.36 4.92
CA PRO A 153 3.45 -2.20 6.31
C PRO A 153 3.05 -0.76 6.67
N TYR A 154 3.75 0.22 6.08
CA TYR A 154 3.44 1.63 6.26
C TYR A 154 2.04 2.00 5.77
N THR A 155 1.67 1.62 4.54
CA THR A 155 0.35 1.95 3.98
C THR A 155 -0.76 1.12 4.61
N GLU A 156 -0.48 -0.14 4.96
CA GLU A 156 -1.41 -0.99 5.71
C GLU A 156 -1.75 -0.40 7.08
N THR A 157 -0.75 0.13 7.80
CA THR A 157 -0.94 0.80 9.10
C THR A 157 -1.86 2.02 8.95
N TRP A 158 -1.61 2.86 7.94
CA TRP A 158 -2.49 3.99 7.66
C TRP A 158 -3.90 3.56 7.29
N LEU A 159 -4.04 2.54 6.45
CA LEU A 159 -5.35 2.02 6.06
C LEU A 159 -6.12 1.47 7.29
N ALA A 160 -5.44 0.76 8.18
CA ALA A 160 -6.03 0.27 9.43
C ALA A 160 -6.52 1.43 10.33
N ILE A 161 -5.74 2.51 10.46
CA ILE A 161 -6.15 3.71 11.21
C ILE A 161 -7.36 4.37 10.55
N LEU A 162 -7.33 4.58 9.23
CA LEU A 162 -8.41 5.23 8.49
C LEU A 162 -9.71 4.42 8.57
N ILE A 163 -9.65 3.10 8.37
CA ILE A 163 -10.79 2.19 8.49
C ILE A 163 -11.31 2.18 9.92
N GLY A 164 -10.42 2.13 10.93
CA GLY A 164 -10.82 2.17 12.34
C GLY A 164 -11.57 3.45 12.71
N LEU A 165 -11.07 4.61 12.27
CA LEU A 165 -11.74 5.89 12.46
C LEU A 165 -13.08 5.96 11.71
N ALA A 166 -13.12 5.43 10.48
CA ALA A 166 -14.34 5.36 9.68
C ALA A 166 -15.40 4.48 10.36
N ILE A 167 -15.03 3.31 10.88
CA ILE A 167 -15.92 2.44 11.65
C ILE A 167 -16.45 3.18 12.88
N ALA A 168 -15.59 3.87 13.64
CA ALA A 168 -15.98 4.62 14.83
C ALA A 168 -16.97 5.76 14.53
N LYS A 169 -16.83 6.42 13.37
CA LYS A 169 -17.69 7.53 12.92
C LYS A 169 -18.99 7.07 12.30
N TRP A 170 -18.96 6.00 11.49
CA TRP A 170 -20.12 5.57 10.70
C TRP A 170 -21.00 4.58 11.47
N SER A 171 -20.46 3.92 12.49
CA SER A 171 -21.17 2.96 13.34
C SER A 171 -21.72 3.61 14.60
N ASN A 172 -22.71 2.96 15.21
CA ASN A 172 -23.15 3.28 16.57
C ASN A 172 -22.49 2.28 17.53
N PRO A 173 -21.31 2.60 18.10
CA PRO A 173 -20.59 1.67 18.95
C PRO A 173 -21.43 1.32 20.18
N LYS A 174 -21.59 0.02 20.44
CA LYS A 174 -22.20 -0.48 21.67
C LYS A 174 -21.11 -0.69 22.73
N PRO A 175 -21.43 -0.54 24.03
CA PRO A 175 -20.49 -0.84 25.10
C PRO A 175 -19.95 -2.26 24.98
N THR A 176 -18.64 -2.41 25.00
CA THR A 176 -17.98 -3.71 24.88
C THR A 176 -18.20 -4.56 26.16
N PRO A 177 -18.63 -5.82 26.04
CA PRO A 177 -18.73 -6.74 27.17
C PRO A 177 -17.41 -6.87 27.94
N SER A 178 -17.47 -7.14 29.25
CA SER A 178 -16.28 -7.32 30.09
C SER A 178 -15.39 -8.46 29.59
N ALA A 179 -15.99 -9.58 29.18
CA ALA A 179 -15.28 -10.73 28.62
C ALA A 179 -14.46 -10.36 27.37
N GLN A 180 -15.03 -9.59 26.45
CA GLN A 180 -14.34 -9.14 25.23
C GLN A 180 -13.20 -8.17 25.57
N ARG A 181 -13.37 -7.29 26.57
CA ARG A 181 -12.26 -6.44 27.06
C ARG A 181 -11.12 -7.25 27.67
N VAL A 182 -11.44 -8.27 28.47
CA VAL A 182 -10.43 -9.18 29.04
C VAL A 182 -9.73 -9.95 27.93
N PHE A 183 -10.47 -10.47 26.96
CA PHE A 183 -9.93 -11.18 25.79
C PHE A 183 -8.88 -10.34 25.05
N PHE A 184 -9.20 -9.09 24.69
CA PHE A 184 -8.24 -8.22 24.00
C PHE A 184 -7.03 -7.85 24.87
N ARG A 185 -7.19 -7.69 26.18
CA ARG A 185 -6.05 -7.46 27.09
C ARG A 185 -5.12 -8.67 27.16
N VAL A 186 -5.68 -9.88 27.19
CA VAL A 186 -4.90 -11.13 27.15
C VAL A 186 -4.22 -11.27 25.79
N LEU A 187 -4.92 -10.97 24.69
CA LEU A 187 -4.36 -11.01 23.34
C LEU A 187 -3.23 -9.98 23.13
N ALA A 188 -3.20 -8.89 23.88
CA ALA A 188 -2.11 -7.91 23.82
C ALA A 188 -0.80 -8.46 24.40
N ILE A 189 -0.85 -9.45 25.31
CA ILE A 189 0.35 -10.03 25.94
C ILE A 189 1.30 -10.65 24.90
N PRO A 190 0.88 -11.62 24.05
CA PRO A 190 1.78 -12.19 23.05
C PRO A 190 2.29 -11.13 22.07
N VAL A 191 1.49 -10.12 21.72
CA VAL A 191 1.94 -9.02 20.85
C VAL A 191 3.07 -8.23 21.53
N ILE A 192 2.91 -7.87 22.80
CA ILE A 192 3.96 -7.18 23.57
C ILE A 192 5.21 -8.04 23.70
N LEU A 193 5.05 -9.35 23.94
CA LEU A 193 6.18 -10.27 24.03
C LEU A 193 6.94 -10.39 22.71
N ILE A 194 6.24 -10.51 21.58
CA ILE A 194 6.85 -10.59 20.24
C ILE A 194 7.55 -9.27 19.91
N LEU A 195 6.88 -8.13 20.09
CA LEU A 195 7.49 -6.82 19.83
C LEU A 195 8.69 -6.57 20.76
N GLY A 196 8.58 -6.97 22.03
CA GLY A 196 9.69 -6.92 22.98
C GLY A 196 10.87 -7.79 22.55
N ASN A 197 10.61 -9.01 22.09
CA ASN A 197 11.64 -9.90 21.54
C ASN A 197 12.33 -9.28 20.32
N VAL A 198 11.55 -8.75 19.37
CA VAL A 198 12.09 -8.07 18.18
C VAL A 198 12.97 -6.90 18.61
N LEU A 199 12.52 -6.05 19.53
CA LEU A 199 13.28 -4.88 19.96
C LEU A 199 14.55 -5.22 20.75
N ILE A 200 14.53 -6.29 21.54
CA ILE A 200 15.65 -6.67 22.41
C ILE A 200 16.67 -7.54 21.66
N ASN A 201 16.20 -8.46 20.81
CA ASN A 201 17.05 -9.50 20.22
C ASN A 201 17.32 -9.29 18.73
N GLU A 202 16.39 -8.73 17.96
CA GLU A 202 16.53 -8.62 16.50
C GLU A 202 16.94 -7.20 16.07
N ALA A 203 16.33 -6.15 16.63
CA ALA A 203 16.63 -4.77 16.27
C ALA A 203 18.11 -4.40 16.46
N PRO A 204 18.82 -4.87 17.50
CA PRO A 204 20.25 -4.60 17.65
C PRO A 204 21.14 -5.27 16.59
N THR A 205 20.71 -6.41 16.02
CA THR A 205 21.51 -7.17 15.03
C THR A 205 21.28 -6.69 13.60
N VAL A 206 20.25 -5.87 13.35
CA VAL A 206 19.92 -5.34 12.01
C VAL A 206 21.13 -4.77 11.24
N PRO A 207 22.06 -4.00 11.83
CA PRO A 207 23.23 -3.51 11.11
C PRO A 207 24.14 -4.65 10.62
N GLU A 208 24.43 -5.61 11.49
CA GLU A 208 25.27 -6.78 11.20
C GLU A 208 24.60 -7.69 10.16
N ASP A 209 23.30 -7.96 10.31
CA ASP A 209 22.50 -8.74 9.37
C ASP A 209 22.44 -8.07 7.99
N SER A 210 22.38 -6.74 7.95
CA SER A 210 22.40 -5.97 6.71
C SER A 210 23.75 -6.05 6.00
N GLU A 211 24.85 -5.94 6.74
CA GLU A 211 26.21 -6.12 6.20
C GLU A 211 26.46 -7.55 5.73
N ALA A 212 26.03 -8.54 6.51
CA ALA A 212 26.09 -9.95 6.14
C ALA A 212 25.31 -10.21 4.84
N HIS A 213 24.11 -9.66 4.70
CA HIS A 213 23.32 -9.77 3.47
C HIS A 213 24.02 -9.11 2.27
N MET A 214 24.48 -7.87 2.42
CA MET A 214 25.16 -7.14 1.34
C MET A 214 26.43 -7.87 0.88
N SER A 215 27.20 -8.42 1.82
CA SER A 215 28.41 -9.19 1.49
C SER A 215 28.09 -10.51 0.80
N LYS A 216 27.08 -11.25 1.28
CA LYS A 216 26.66 -12.55 0.74
C LYS A 216 26.09 -12.45 -0.67
N HIS A 217 25.25 -11.46 -0.92
CA HIS A 217 24.56 -11.30 -2.20
C HIS A 217 25.23 -10.27 -3.13
N HIS A 218 26.35 -9.68 -2.71
CA HIS A 218 27.05 -8.61 -3.42
C HIS A 218 26.12 -7.45 -3.82
N THR A 219 25.14 -7.15 -2.97
CA THR A 219 24.21 -6.05 -3.18
C THR A 219 24.77 -4.80 -2.49
N GLY A 220 24.75 -3.65 -3.17
CA GLY A 220 25.10 -2.35 -2.57
C GLY A 220 24.03 -1.77 -1.65
N TRP A 221 23.03 -2.57 -1.28
CA TRP A 221 21.83 -2.13 -0.56
C TRP A 221 21.43 -3.16 0.49
N THR A 222 20.97 -2.68 1.64
CA THR A 222 20.40 -3.49 2.73
C THR A 222 19.25 -4.37 2.22
N PRO A 223 18.87 -5.43 2.95
CA PRO A 223 17.72 -6.26 2.58
C PRO A 223 16.49 -5.42 2.27
N ARG A 224 15.95 -5.57 1.06
CA ARG A 224 14.71 -4.90 0.62
C ARG A 224 13.79 -5.94 0.05
N PHE A 225 13.08 -6.65 0.93
CA PHE A 225 12.13 -7.71 0.57
C PHE A 225 11.24 -7.35 -0.63
N TRP A 226 10.77 -6.10 -0.69
CA TRP A 226 9.88 -5.63 -1.76
C TRP A 226 10.58 -5.15 -3.04
N ALA A 227 11.86 -4.77 -2.96
CA ALA A 227 12.64 -4.35 -4.14
C ALA A 227 13.45 -5.51 -4.74
N GLN A 228 13.76 -6.53 -3.94
CA GLN A 228 14.55 -7.69 -4.35
C GLN A 228 13.81 -8.58 -5.34
N GLY A 229 12.48 -8.63 -5.27
CA GLY A 229 11.66 -9.34 -6.24
C GLY A 229 11.33 -10.79 -5.84
N TRP A 230 12.07 -11.41 -4.91
CA TRP A 230 11.72 -12.73 -4.39
C TRP A 230 12.31 -13.07 -3.00
N ILE A 231 11.73 -14.06 -2.31
CA ILE A 231 12.12 -14.53 -0.97
C ILE A 231 12.03 -16.07 -0.87
N PRO A 232 13.07 -16.79 -0.40
CA PRO A 232 14.39 -16.30 -0.05
C PRO A 232 15.28 -16.05 -1.29
N MET A 233 16.21 -15.09 -1.17
CA MET A 233 17.26 -14.87 -2.17
C MET A 233 18.24 -16.05 -2.26
N ASP A 234 18.28 -16.86 -1.20
CA ASP A 234 19.09 -18.08 -1.09
C ASP A 234 18.38 -19.26 -1.75
N GLY A 235 18.57 -19.42 -3.06
CA GLY A 235 17.93 -20.51 -3.80
C GLY A 235 18.13 -20.48 -5.32
N VAL A 236 18.90 -19.53 -5.85
CA VAL A 236 19.17 -19.43 -7.28
C VAL A 236 20.67 -19.62 -7.52
N ASP A 237 21.16 -20.83 -7.23
CA ASP A 237 22.43 -21.28 -7.77
C ASP A 237 22.27 -21.37 -9.30
N GLY A 238 22.78 -20.39 -10.05
CA GLY A 238 22.97 -20.51 -11.49
C GLY A 238 22.24 -19.52 -12.42
N VAL A 239 21.59 -18.47 -11.92
CA VAL A 239 21.13 -17.37 -12.79
C VAL A 239 22.10 -16.21 -12.66
N LYS A 240 23.04 -16.16 -13.61
CA LYS A 240 23.79 -14.95 -13.97
C LYS A 240 22.88 -13.99 -14.73
#